data_AF-A0A0M0KWM2-F1
#
_entry.id   AF-A0A0M0KWM2-F1
#
_cell.length_a   1.000
_cell.length_b   1.000
_cell.length_c   1.000
_cell.angle_alpha   90.00
_cell.angle_beta   90.00
_cell.angle_gamma   90.00
#
_symmetry.space_group_name_H-M   'P 1'
#
loop_
_entity.id
_entity.type
_entity.pdbx_description
1 polymer ?
#
loop_
_entity_poly.entity_id
_entity_poly.type
_entity_poly.pdbx_seq_one_letter_code
_entity_poly.pdbx_strand_id
1 'polypeptide(L)'
;MYYAQEEGIDYTLKKYGLDAIVFPAYLNSTISAKAGYPSIAVPAGYQASERPFGITFAGGAFSEKKLIQLAYAFEQKTKHRKSPRF
;
A
#
# COMPACT_ATOMS: atom_id res chain seq x y z
N MET A 1 -6.23 19.30 -1.70
CA MET A 1 -6.05 18.24 -2.72
C MET A 1 -4.67 18.35 -3.36
N TYR A 2 -4.26 19.53 -3.87
CA TYR A 2 -2.93 19.80 -4.44
C TYR A 2 -1.74 19.15 -3.68
N TYR A 3 -1.59 19.42 -2.38
CA TYR A 3 -0.49 18.86 -1.57
C TYR A 3 -0.48 17.33 -1.41
N ALA A 4 -1.64 16.66 -1.55
CA ALA A 4 -1.74 15.21 -1.43
C ALA A 4 -1.58 14.53 -2.80
N GLN A 5 -2.00 15.21 -3.87
CA GLN A 5 -1.92 14.76 -5.26
C GLN A 5 -0.58 15.20 -5.87
N GLU A 6 -0.56 16.40 -6.48
CA GLU A 6 0.53 16.90 -7.31
C GLU A 6 1.86 16.99 -6.58
N GLU A 7 1.92 17.64 -5.41
CA GLU A 7 3.15 17.73 -4.60
C GLU A 7 3.37 16.53 -3.68
N GLY A 8 2.40 15.61 -3.61
CA GLY A 8 2.43 14.45 -2.74
C GLY A 8 2.78 13.17 -3.49
N ILE A 9 1.76 12.35 -3.72
CA ILE A 9 1.90 11.03 -4.35
C ILE A 9 2.48 11.16 -5.76
N ASP A 10 1.93 12.06 -6.59
CA ASP A 10 2.35 12.18 -7.99
C ASP A 10 3.79 12.66 -8.12
N TYR A 11 4.19 13.68 -7.33
CA TYR A 11 5.57 14.15 -7.30
C TYR A 11 6.54 13.02 -6.95
N THR A 12 6.23 12.26 -5.90
CA THR A 12 7.09 11.17 -5.43
C THR A 12 7.21 10.07 -6.49
N LEU A 13 6.10 9.64 -7.08
CA LEU A 13 6.10 8.62 -8.14
C LEU A 13 6.91 9.07 -9.36
N LYS A 14 6.71 10.31 -9.83
CA LYS A 14 7.39 10.85 -11.01
C LYS A 14 8.88 11.09 -10.78
N LYS A 15 9.24 11.71 -9.64
CA LYS A 15 10.63 12.07 -9.31
C LYS A 15 11.55 10.85 -9.26
N TYR A 16 11.05 9.74 -8.72
CA TYR A 16 11.84 8.53 -8.52
C TYR A 16 11.50 7.41 -9.52
N GLY A 17 10.60 7.66 -10.48
CA GLY A 17 10.20 6.67 -11.49
C GLY A 17 9.59 5.40 -10.89
N LEU A 18 8.72 5.54 -9.89
CA LEU A 18 8.14 4.43 -9.12
C LEU A 18 6.78 4.00 -9.67
N ASP A 19 6.48 2.70 -9.62
CA ASP A 19 5.14 2.17 -9.90
C ASP A 19 4.16 2.33 -8.73
N ALA A 20 4.65 2.36 -7.49
CA ALA A 20 3.85 2.48 -6.26
C ALA A 20 4.72 2.93 -5.07
N ILE A 21 4.06 3.42 -4.01
CA ILE A 21 4.66 3.71 -2.70
C ILE A 21 4.16 2.66 -1.71
N VAL A 22 5.04 2.18 -0.81
CA VAL A 22 4.68 1.21 0.23
C VAL A 22 4.70 1.89 1.59
N PHE A 23 3.62 1.72 2.35
CA PHE A 23 3.51 2.19 3.72
C PHE A 23 3.38 1.02 4.72
N PRO A 24 3.96 1.14 5.92
CA PRO A 24 3.75 0.17 6.98
C PRO A 24 2.33 0.27 7.56
N ALA A 25 1.62 -0.85 7.63
CA ALA A 25 0.24 -0.94 8.11
C ALA A 25 -0.68 0.11 7.47
N TYR A 26 -1.43 0.85 8.28
CA TYR A 26 -2.35 1.91 7.85
C TYR A 26 -1.69 3.30 7.77
N LEU A 27 -0.38 3.38 8.02
CA LEU A 27 0.31 4.68 8.06
C LEU A 27 0.17 5.39 6.71
N ASN A 28 -0.07 6.70 6.77
CA ASN A 28 -0.33 7.55 5.62
C ASN A 28 -1.59 7.23 4.80
N SER A 29 -2.53 6.41 5.28
CA SER A 29 -3.83 6.21 4.61
C SER A 29 -4.57 7.53 4.33
N THR A 30 -4.38 8.53 5.19
CA THR A 30 -4.95 9.88 5.02
C THR A 30 -4.43 10.61 3.77
N ILE A 31 -3.19 10.38 3.32
CA ILE A 31 -2.67 11.07 2.13
C ILE A 31 -3.34 10.53 0.86
N SER A 32 -3.44 9.21 0.72
CA SER A 32 -4.13 8.55 -0.40
C SER A 32 -5.63 8.89 -0.40
N ALA A 33 -6.27 8.89 0.76
CA ALA A 33 -7.69 9.26 0.89
C ALA A 33 -7.94 10.72 0.50
N LYS A 34 -7.12 11.67 0.99
CA LYS A 34 -7.22 13.09 0.61
C LYS A 34 -6.91 13.33 -0.88
N ALA A 35 -6.05 12.52 -1.46
CA ALA A 35 -5.76 12.56 -2.89
C ALA A 35 -6.87 11.93 -3.75
N GLY A 36 -7.76 11.13 -3.16
CA GLY A 36 -8.74 10.33 -3.90
C GLY A 36 -8.10 9.21 -4.72
N TYR A 37 -6.92 8.75 -4.29
CA TYR A 37 -6.11 7.78 -5.03
C TYR A 37 -6.22 6.37 -4.44
N PRO A 38 -6.05 5.33 -5.28
CA PRO A 38 -6.21 3.96 -4.84
C PRO A 38 -5.05 3.53 -3.92
N SER A 39 -5.39 2.68 -2.95
CA SER A 39 -4.42 1.97 -2.14
C SER A 39 -4.95 0.58 -1.78
N ILE A 40 -4.06 -0.38 -1.59
CA ILE A 40 -4.39 -1.78 -1.29
C ILE A 40 -3.49 -2.30 -0.16
N ALA A 41 -4.11 -2.82 0.89
CA ALA A 41 -3.43 -3.39 2.04
C ALA A 41 -3.34 -4.91 1.92
N VAL A 42 -2.17 -5.48 2.25
CA VAL A 42 -1.93 -6.93 2.25
C VAL A 42 -1.18 -7.38 3.52
N PRO A 43 -1.40 -8.62 4.02
CA PRO A 43 -0.66 -9.16 5.15
C PRO A 43 0.84 -9.28 4.86
N ALA A 44 1.67 -8.77 5.77
CA ALA A 44 3.13 -8.76 5.65
C ALA A 44 3.84 -9.51 6.79
N GLY A 45 3.08 -10.18 7.67
CA GLY A 45 3.61 -11.02 8.74
C GLY A 45 2.98 -10.72 10.08
N TYR A 46 3.75 -10.98 11.14
CA TYR A 46 3.30 -10.86 12.53
C TYR A 46 4.42 -10.23 13.36
N GLN A 47 4.04 -9.41 14.34
CA GLN A 47 4.96 -8.92 15.36
C GLN A 47 5.32 -10.03 16.35
N ALA A 48 6.31 -9.78 17.22
CA ALA A 48 6.71 -10.72 18.26
C ALA A 48 5.56 -11.12 19.21
N SER A 49 4.56 -10.24 19.36
CA SER A 49 3.33 -10.47 20.13
C SER A 49 2.24 -11.26 19.39
N GLU A 50 2.58 -11.89 18.26
CA GLU A 50 1.63 -12.54 17.34
C GLU A 50 0.55 -11.61 16.75
N ARG A 51 0.72 -10.29 16.88
CA ARG A 51 -0.16 -9.31 16.26
C ARG A 51 0.05 -9.29 14.74
N PRO A 52 -1.02 -9.43 13.92
CA PRO A 52 -0.91 -9.30 12.47
C PRO A 52 -0.35 -7.93 12.06
N PHE A 53 0.55 -7.93 11.09
CA PHE A 53 1.13 -6.74 10.49
C PHE A 53 0.95 -6.78 8.97
N GLY A 54 0.65 -5.63 8.39
CA GLY A 54 0.39 -5.48 6.96
C GLY A 54 1.24 -4.38 6.35
N ILE A 55 1.28 -4.35 5.02
CA ILE A 55 1.78 -3.22 4.24
C ILE A 55 0.68 -2.73 3.32
N THR A 56 0.72 -1.45 2.97
CA THR A 56 -0.23 -0.83 2.04
C THR A 56 0.52 -0.27 0.85
N PHE A 57 0.15 -0.71 -0.36
CA PHE A 57 0.62 -0.11 -1.60
C PHE A 57 -0.31 1.05 -1.96
N ALA A 58 0.25 2.20 -2.33
CA ALA A 58 -0.48 3.36 -2.84
C ALA A 58 0.04 3.75 -4.22
N GLY A 59 -0.86 4.15 -5.11
CA GLY A 59 -0.54 4.57 -6.47
C GLY A 59 -1.19 5.91 -6.82
N GLY A 60 -0.92 6.39 -8.03
CA GLY A 60 -1.63 7.55 -8.59
C GLY A 60 -3.07 7.21 -9.00
N ALA A 61 -3.81 8.20 -9.50
CA ALA A 61 -5.18 8.01 -9.98
C ALA A 61 -5.29 6.85 -10.99
N PHE A 62 -6.36 6.05 -10.87
CA PHE A 62 -6.72 4.96 -11.81
C PHE A 62 -5.66 3.85 -11.97
N SER A 63 -4.81 3.65 -10.96
CA SER A 63 -3.72 2.67 -10.99
C SER A 63 -4.09 1.30 -10.38
N GLU A 64 -5.38 1.02 -10.14
CA GLU A 64 -5.87 -0.19 -9.45
C GLU A 64 -5.35 -1.47 -10.09
N LYS A 65 -5.32 -1.54 -11.44
CA LYS A 65 -4.79 -2.70 -12.17
C LYS A 65 -3.35 -3.01 -11.78
N LYS A 66 -2.48 -1.98 -11.71
CA LYS A 66 -1.07 -2.14 -11.32
C LYS A 66 -0.96 -2.53 -9.84
N LEU A 67 -1.74 -1.88 -8.97
CA LEU A 67 -1.74 -2.18 -7.54
C LEU A 67 -2.18 -3.62 -7.24
N ILE A 68 -3.20 -4.13 -7.93
CA ILE A 68 -3.64 -5.52 -7.81
C ILE A 68 -2.53 -6.49 -8.26
N GLN A 69 -1.82 -6.19 -9.35
CA GLN A 69 -0.69 -7.02 -9.80
C GLN A 69 0.44 -7.09 -8.76
N LEU A 70 0.82 -5.94 -8.18
CA LEU A 70 1.87 -5.86 -7.16
C LEU A 70 1.45 -6.58 -5.87
N ALA A 71 0.23 -6.31 -5.39
CA ALA A 71 -0.33 -6.92 -4.19
C ALA A 71 -0.42 -8.45 -4.35
N TYR A 72 -0.93 -8.93 -5.48
CA TYR A 72 -1.03 -10.35 -5.79
C TYR A 72 0.34 -11.02 -5.86
N ALA A 73 1.31 -10.41 -6.56
CA ALA A 73 2.66 -10.96 -6.63
C ALA A 73 3.31 -11.07 -5.25
N PHE A 74 3.16 -10.04 -4.41
CA PHE A 74 3.66 -10.04 -3.03
C PHE A 74 2.97 -11.11 -2.17
N GLU A 75 1.64 -11.17 -2.21
CA GLU A 75 0.85 -12.15 -1.45
C GLU A 75 1.23 -13.58 -1.84
N GLN A 76 1.27 -13.87 -3.14
CA GLN A 76 1.56 -15.22 -3.64
C GLN A 76 2.99 -15.67 -3.35
N LYS A 77 3.95 -14.72 -3.35
CA LYS A 77 5.34 -15.02 -3.01
C LYS A 77 5.53 -15.29 -1.52
N THR A 78 4.80 -14.59 -0.66
CA THR A 78 5.07 -14.57 0.79
C THR A 78 4.12 -15.43 1.61
N LYS A 79 2.83 -15.46 1.25
CA LYS A 79 1.76 -16.21 1.92
C LYS A 79 1.74 -15.98 3.44
N HIS A 80 1.96 -14.73 3.86
CA HIS A 80 2.12 -14.40 5.28
C HIS A 80 0.86 -14.66 6.12
N ARG A 81 -0.35 -14.61 5.53
CA ARG A 81 -1.60 -14.75 6.26
C ARG A 81 -1.72 -16.13 6.92
N LYS A 82 -1.97 -16.14 8.23
CA LYS A 82 -2.39 -17.33 9.00
C LYS A 82 -3.82 -17.12 9.51
N SER A 83 -4.60 -18.19 9.61
CA SER A 83 -5.90 -18.13 10.27
C SER A 83 -5.72 -17.94 11.79
N PRO A 84 -6.55 -17.11 12.45
CA PRO A 84 -6.47 -16.91 13.89
C PRO A 84 -6.80 -18.21 14.64
N ARG A 85 -6.21 -18.38 15.82
CA ARG A 85 -6.55 -19.45 16.79
C ARG A 85 -7.36 -18.81 17.91
N PHE A 86 -8.47 -19.44 18.30
CA PHE A 86 -9.36 -19.01 19.37
C PHE A 86 -9.05 -19.77 20.65
#